data_AF-A0A1L0BHL4-F1
#
_entry.id   AF-A0A1L0BHL4-F1
#
_cell.length_a   1.000
_cell.length_b   1.000
_cell.length_c   1.000
_cell.angle_alpha   90.00
_cell.angle_beta   90.00
_cell.angle_gamma   90.00
#
_symmetry.space_group_name_H-M   'P 1'
#
loop_
_entity.id
_entity.type
_entity.pdbx_description
1 polymer ?
#
loop_
_entity_poly.entity_id
_entity_poly.type
_entity_poly.pdbx_seq_one_letter_code
_entity_poly.pdbx_strand_id
1 'polypeptide(L)'
;MISYYRKFIGGITRTQLETFKFGFYLLTPILVMYYVGIDTDQKFNLPGFWPDPATLNQIPKEPHEIQAEVARIRRARAEKRARLEAKAAELGITEDDV
;
A
#
# COMPACT_ATOMS: atom_id res chain seq x y z
N MET A 1 25.94 -14.01 45.94
CA MET A 1 25.40 -13.19 44.83
C MET A 1 24.64 -11.95 45.28
N ILE A 2 23.63 -12.04 46.15
CA ILE A 2 22.80 -10.89 46.59
C ILE A 2 23.61 -9.70 47.18
N SER A 3 24.63 -9.97 47.99
CA SER A 3 25.50 -8.93 48.56
C SER A 3 26.28 -8.15 47.48
N TYR A 4 26.67 -8.84 46.41
CA TYR A 4 27.42 -8.25 45.29
C TYR A 4 26.53 -7.29 44.48
N TYR A 5 25.29 -7.70 44.19
CA TYR A 5 24.30 -6.83 43.55
C TYR A 5 23.95 -5.60 44.40
N ARG A 6 23.83 -5.75 45.72
CA ARG A 6 23.54 -4.64 46.62
C ARG A 6 24.68 -3.61 46.66
N LYS A 7 25.93 -4.07 46.67
CA LYS A 7 27.12 -3.21 46.61
C LYS A 7 27.26 -2.52 45.25
N PHE A 8 26.90 -3.21 44.17
CA PHE A 8 26.90 -2.67 42.82
C PHE A 8 25.83 -1.59 42.62
N ILE A 9 24.58 -1.83 43.02
CA ILE A 9 23.48 -0.87 42.90
C ILE A 9 23.69 0.34 43.83
N GLY A 10 24.23 0.12 45.03
CA GLY A 10 24.53 1.21 45.98
C GLY A 10 25.65 2.16 45.53
N GLY A 11 26.46 1.78 44.53
CA GLY A 11 27.54 2.62 43.99
C GLY A 11 27.14 3.50 42.80
N ILE A 12 25.90 3.37 42.30
CA ILE A 12 25.44 4.13 41.14
C ILE A 12 25.04 5.53 41.58
N THR A 13 25.68 6.53 40.98
CA THR A 13 25.40 7.94 41.25
C THR A 13 24.19 8.44 40.47
N ARG A 14 23.54 9.50 40.96
CA ARG A 14 22.38 10.14 40.31
C ARG A 14 22.70 10.56 38.87
N THR A 15 23.88 11.13 38.64
CA THR A 15 24.34 11.55 37.31
C THR A 15 24.45 10.38 36.34
N GLN A 16 24.97 9.23 36.78
CA GLN A 16 25.05 8.02 35.95
C GLN A 16 23.66 7.52 35.52
N LEU A 17 22.66 7.59 36.41
CA LEU A 17 21.27 7.25 36.07
C LEU A 17 20.65 8.26 35.10
N GLU A 18 20.94 9.55 35.25
CA GLU A 18 20.44 10.58 34.34
C GLU A 18 21.06 10.45 32.95
N THR A 19 22.36 10.17 32.85
CA THR A 19 23.03 9.90 31.57
C THR A 19 22.49 8.63 30.91
N PHE A 20 22.25 7.57 31.68
CA PHE A 20 21.62 6.36 31.15
C PHE A 20 20.21 6.63 30.63
N LYS A 21 19.38 7.34 31.40
CA LYS A 21 18.01 7.72 31.00
C LYS A 21 18.01 8.53 29.71
N PHE A 22 18.92 9.50 29.60
CA PHE A 22 19.10 10.29 28.38
C PHE A 22 19.49 9.41 27.19
N GLY A 23 20.50 8.56 27.35
CA GLY A 23 20.95 7.64 26.31
C GLY A 23 19.84 6.66 25.88
N PHE A 24 19.07 6.14 26.84
CA PHE A 24 17.93 5.27 26.56
C PHE A 24 16.86 6.01 25.75
N TYR A 25 16.46 7.22 26.15
CA TYR A 25 15.46 7.99 25.41
C TYR A 25 15.91 8.40 24.01
N LEU A 26 17.21 8.66 23.82
CA LEU A 26 17.75 8.98 22.50
C LEU A 26 17.85 7.75 21.60
N LEU A 27 18.42 6.65 22.12
CA LEU A 27 18.73 5.47 21.31
C LEU A 27 17.51 4.58 21.07
N THR A 28 16.57 4.49 22.01
CA THR A 28 15.39 3.63 21.87
C THR A 28 14.60 3.87 20.58
N PRO A 29 14.16 5.09 20.24
CA PRO A 29 13.42 5.31 18.98
C PRO A 29 14.28 5.03 17.75
N ILE A 30 15.58 5.37 17.77
CA ILE A 30 16.50 5.12 16.65
C ILE A 30 16.63 3.63 16.38
N LEU A 31 16.82 2.83 17.43
CA LEU A 31 16.94 1.37 17.33
C LEU A 31 15.63 0.73 16.89
N VAL A 32 14.49 1.20 17.38
CA VAL A 32 13.17 0.72 16.94
C VAL A 32 12.96 1.02 15.46
N MET A 33 13.29 2.23 15.00
CA MET A 33 13.21 2.60 13.58
C MET A 33 14.19 1.81 12.71
N TYR A 34 15.40 1.56 13.17
CA TYR A 34 16.36 0.73 12.44
C TYR A 34 15.87 -0.72 12.32
N TYR A 35 15.32 -1.28 13.41
CA TYR A 35 14.78 -2.63 13.40
C TYR A 35 13.53 -2.75 12.54
N VAL A 36 12.56 -1.85 12.71
CA VAL A 36 11.29 -1.89 11.97
C VAL A 36 11.48 -1.47 10.51
N GLY A 37 12.23 -0.39 10.26
CA GLY A 37 12.27 0.33 9.00
C GLY A 37 12.91 -0.43 7.84
N ILE A 38 13.89 -1.30 8.09
CA ILE A 38 14.61 -2.01 7.01
C ILE A 38 13.67 -2.95 6.23
N ASP A 39 12.82 -3.70 6.94
CA ASP A 39 11.93 -4.71 6.34
C ASP A 39 10.52 -4.59 6.92
N THR A 40 9.93 -3.39 6.80
CA THR A 40 8.60 -3.12 7.40
C THR A 40 7.54 -4.01 6.75
N ASP A 41 7.61 -4.19 5.43
CA ASP A 41 6.68 -5.04 4.69
C ASP A 41 6.75 -6.48 5.22
N GLN A 42 7.91 -7.13 5.21
CA GLN A 42 8.03 -8.51 5.69
C GLN A 42 7.58 -8.70 7.16
N LYS A 43 7.86 -7.73 8.03
CA LYS A 43 7.58 -7.83 9.49
C LYS A 43 6.13 -7.53 9.85
N PHE A 44 5.45 -6.67 9.09
CA PHE A 44 4.08 -6.23 9.37
C PHE A 44 3.09 -6.61 8.26
N ASN A 45 3.50 -7.41 7.26
CA ASN A 45 2.60 -7.90 6.24
C ASN A 45 1.56 -8.83 6.87
N LEU A 46 0.31 -8.49 6.63
CA LEU A 46 -0.84 -9.28 7.04
C LEU A 46 -1.16 -10.28 5.91
N PRO A 47 -1.23 -11.59 6.19
CA PRO A 47 -1.54 -12.57 5.16
C PRO A 47 -2.93 -12.29 4.56
N GLY A 48 -2.98 -12.04 3.25
CA GLY A 48 -4.22 -11.72 2.54
C GLY A 48 -4.70 -10.28 2.70
N PHE A 49 -3.87 -9.36 3.19
CA PHE A 49 -4.22 -7.93 3.23
C PHE A 49 -4.43 -7.35 1.83
N TRP A 50 -3.52 -7.69 0.90
CA TRP A 50 -3.66 -7.32 -0.49
C TRP A 50 -4.44 -8.41 -1.25
N PRO A 51 -5.41 -8.04 -2.10
CA PRO A 51 -6.04 -8.98 -3.02
C PRO A 51 -4.96 -9.58 -3.93
N ASP A 52 -5.11 -10.87 -4.25
CA ASP A 52 -4.19 -11.60 -5.12
C ASP A 52 -3.97 -10.80 -6.41
N PRO A 53 -2.71 -10.50 -6.79
CA PRO A 53 -2.40 -9.81 -8.03
C PRO A 53 -3.10 -10.42 -9.24
N ALA A 54 -3.28 -11.75 -9.28
CA ALA A 54 -3.97 -12.41 -10.39
C ALA A 54 -5.48 -12.06 -10.48
N THR A 55 -6.09 -11.67 -9.36
CA THR A 55 -7.50 -11.23 -9.30
C THR A 55 -7.67 -9.76 -9.74
N LEU A 56 -6.59 -8.98 -9.72
CA LEU A 56 -6.62 -7.59 -10.13
C LEU A 56 -6.67 -7.45 -11.66
N ASN A 57 -7.19 -6.32 -12.13
CA ASN A 57 -7.16 -5.97 -13.54
C ASN A 57 -5.71 -5.86 -14.02
N GLN A 58 -5.28 -6.83 -14.83
CA GLN A 58 -3.95 -6.87 -15.40
C GLN A 58 -3.90 -5.95 -16.62
N ILE A 59 -3.30 -4.78 -16.44
CA ILE A 59 -3.09 -3.84 -17.54
C ILE A 59 -2.03 -4.45 -18.48
N PRO A 60 -2.29 -4.54 -19.80
CA PRO A 60 -1.30 -5.01 -20.76
C PRO A 60 -0.06 -4.12 -20.70
N LYS A 61 1.12 -4.71 -20.57
CA LYS A 61 2.38 -3.95 -20.43
C LYS A 61 3.12 -3.82 -21.76
N GLU A 62 2.91 -4.76 -22.67
CA GLU A 62 3.61 -4.80 -23.94
C GLU A 62 2.94 -3.90 -25.00
N PRO A 63 3.71 -3.17 -25.82
CA PRO A 63 3.15 -2.23 -26.80
C PRO A 63 2.15 -2.83 -27.80
N HIS A 64 2.36 -4.10 -28.17
CA HIS A 64 1.48 -4.80 -29.12
C HIS A 64 0.16 -5.24 -28.47
N GLU A 65 0.18 -5.70 -27.21
CA GLU A 65 -1.01 -6.05 -26.44
C GLU A 65 -1.87 -4.80 -26.19
N ILE A 66 -1.23 -3.67 -25.89
CA ILE A 66 -1.92 -2.38 -25.70
C ILE A 66 -2.68 -1.98 -26.98
N GLN A 67 -2.05 -2.09 -28.15
CA GLN A 67 -2.69 -1.74 -29.42
C GLN A 67 -3.89 -2.64 -29.73
N ALA A 68 -3.76 -3.94 -29.46
CA ALA A 68 -4.85 -4.90 -29.63
C ALA A 68 -6.04 -4.59 -28.71
N GLU A 69 -5.78 -4.28 -27.44
CA GLU A 69 -6.82 -3.95 -26.47
C GLU A 69 -7.51 -2.61 -26.80
N VAL A 70 -6.76 -1.60 -27.26
CA VAL A 70 -7.32 -0.34 -27.74
C VAL A 70 -8.22 -0.56 -28.96
N ALA A 71 -7.81 -1.42 -29.90
CA ALA A 71 -8.64 -1.78 -31.05
C ALA A 71 -9.94 -2.49 -30.62
N ARG A 72 -9.86 -3.40 -29.64
CA ARG A 72 -11.04 -4.06 -29.04
C ARG A 72 -12.00 -3.04 -28.44
N ILE A 73 -11.50 -2.10 -27.63
CA ILE A 73 -12.29 -1.04 -26.99
C ILE A 73 -12.97 -0.15 -28.03
N ARG A 74 -12.26 0.22 -29.11
CA ARG A 74 -12.82 1.02 -30.20
C ARG A 74 -13.99 0.33 -30.92
N ARG A 75 -13.86 -0.96 -31.21
CA ARG A 75 -14.93 -1.76 -31.84
C ARG A 75 -16.16 -1.86 -30.93
N ALA A 76 -15.96 -2.21 -29.66
CA ALA A 76 -17.05 -2.30 -28.69
C ALA A 76 -17.80 -0.97 -28.51
N ARG A 77 -17.09 0.17 -28.56
CA ARG A 77 -17.71 1.50 -28.53
C ARG A 77 -18.54 1.78 -29.79
N ALA A 78 -18.03 1.44 -30.96
CA ALA A 78 -18.75 1.63 -32.23
C ALA A 78 -20.03 0.78 -32.28
N GLU A 79 -19.96 -0.48 -31.87
CA GLU A 79 -21.12 -1.37 -31.78
C GLU A 79 -22.16 -0.87 -30.77
N LYS A 80 -21.71 -0.41 -29.59
CA LYS A 80 -22.61 0.20 -28.60
C LYS A 80 -23.29 1.44 -29.16
N ARG A 81 -22.57 2.29 -29.89
CA ARG A 81 -23.13 3.50 -30.52
C ARG A 81 -24.18 3.12 -31.58
N ALA A 82 -23.88 2.19 -32.47
CA ALA A 82 -24.82 1.71 -33.49
C ALA A 82 -26.08 1.09 -32.85
N ARG A 83 -25.94 0.33 -31.78
CA ARG A 83 -27.10 -0.24 -31.04
C ARG A 83 -27.96 0.85 -30.40
N LEU A 84 -27.35 1.89 -29.85
CA LEU A 84 -28.07 3.01 -29.25
C LEU A 84 -28.78 3.84 -30.32
N GLU A 85 -28.14 4.09 -31.46
CA GLU A 85 -28.74 4.79 -32.61
C GLU A 85 -29.94 4.01 -33.18
N ALA A 86 -29.82 2.68 -33.35
CA ALA A 86 -30.93 1.84 -33.78
C ALA A 86 -32.10 1.85 -32.78
N LYS A 87 -31.80 1.77 -31.48
CA LYS A 87 -32.82 1.83 -30.42
C LYS A 87 -33.49 3.21 -30.33
N ALA A 88 -32.74 4.29 -30.57
CA ALA A 88 -33.29 5.63 -30.62
C ALA A 88 -34.25 5.80 -31.81
N ALA A 89 -33.88 5.25 -32.98
CA ALA A 89 -34.73 5.24 -34.17
C ALA A 89 -36.01 4.42 -33.97
N GLU A 90 -35.95 3.27 -33.30
CA GLU A 90 -37.13 2.46 -32.95
C GLU A 90 -38.08 3.16 -31.97
N LEU A 91 -37.53 3.96 -31.04
CA LEU A 91 -38.30 4.70 -30.05
C LEU A 91 -38.82 6.06 -30.56
N GLY A 92 -38.45 6.46 -31.79
CA GLY A 92 -38.90 7.71 -32.41
C GLY A 92 -38.46 8.98 -31.68
N ILE A 93 -37.41 8.90 -30.85
CA ILE A 93 -36.88 10.05 -30.10
C ILE A 93 -36.07 10.91 -31.07
N THR A 94 -36.59 12.10 -31.38
CA THR A 94 -35.89 13.12 -32.18
C THR A 94 -35.05 14.03 -31.26
N GLU A 95 -34.01 14.68 -31.80
CA GLU A 95 -33.12 15.58 -31.04
C GLU A 95 -33.88 16.74 -30.33
N ASP A 96 -35.15 16.96 -30.65
CA ASP A 96 -36.02 18.00 -30.08
C ASP A 96 -36.67 17.61 -28.72
N ASP A 97 -36.50 16.37 -28.24
CA ASP A 97 -37.13 15.86 -26.99
C ASP A 97 -36.26 15.99 -25.72
N VAL A 98 -35.10 16.67 -25.79
CA VAL A 98 -34.18 16.91 -24.64
C VAL A 98 -33.96 18.41 -24.38
#